data_AF-A0A9D1DFT0-F1
#
_entry.id   AF-A0A9D1DFT0-F1
#
_cell.length_a   1.000
_cell.length_b   1.000
_cell.length_c   1.000
_cell.angle_alpha   90.00
_cell.angle_beta   90.00
_cell.angle_gamma   90.00
#
_symmetry.space_group_name_H-M   'P 1'
#
loop_
_entity.id
_entity.type
_entity.pdbx_description
1 polymer ?
#
loop_
_entity_poly.entity_id
_entity_poly.type
_entity_poly.pdbx_seq_one_letter_code
_entity_poly.pdbx_strand_id
1 'polypeptide(L)'
;MAVFRVEKTKNYTVMANHHLRDKSLSLKAKGLLSLMLSLPEDWDYTTKGLAQICRDGVDSIRSAVQELEQRGYVVRNRVRNGKGQLGEMEYTIFEQPQAAPEPPAPGPDKPEPKRSDRKKSYLEHSVPKGPEPETPVQVDSQPEQTSPVRERPEWENPVQVFPAQLNTKKLSKEELSTERIQSLQFFPGEANPKKMKRRMTAQQIEEYREYIRENIGYEALLEESPGDRERVDELVELLTETICSQKEQIRIGGNDLPRESVKSRLLKLDREHIRFVLDCLERNTTRIRNIRQYLLTTLYNAPATIDNYYTALVNHDLHSRSA
;
A
#
# COMPACT_ATOMS: atom_id res chain seq x y z
N MET A 1 26.93 7.14 -9.97
CA MET A 1 25.53 6.78 -9.69
C MET A 1 24.71 8.06 -9.75
N ALA A 2 23.65 8.10 -10.56
CA ALA A 2 22.80 9.27 -10.67
C ALA A 2 21.84 9.33 -9.46
N VAL A 3 21.88 10.44 -8.72
CA VAL A 3 20.95 10.70 -7.60
C VAL A 3 19.72 11.37 -8.16
N PHE A 4 18.58 10.69 -8.11
CA PHE A 4 17.29 11.24 -8.53
C PHE A 4 16.65 11.94 -7.32
N ARG A 5 16.56 13.27 -7.35
CA ARG A 5 15.86 14.07 -6.34
C ARG A 5 14.57 14.60 -6.95
N VAL A 6 13.45 14.40 -6.26
CA VAL A 6 12.13 14.95 -6.65
C VAL A 6 11.73 15.99 -5.61
N GLU A 7 11.74 17.26 -5.99
CA GLU A 7 11.11 18.32 -5.21
C GLU A 7 9.61 18.29 -5.46
N LYS A 8 8.80 18.10 -4.41
CA LYS A 8 7.34 18.15 -4.53
C LYS A 8 6.84 19.57 -4.26
N THR A 9 6.47 20.28 -5.33
CA THR A 9 5.78 21.56 -5.30
C THR A 9 4.26 21.37 -5.19
N LYS A 10 3.53 22.46 -4.91
CA LYS A 10 2.10 22.50 -4.50
C LYS A 10 1.05 21.91 -5.46
N ASN A 11 1.43 21.25 -6.55
CA ASN A 11 0.54 20.65 -7.55
C ASN A 11 0.88 19.16 -7.76
N TYR A 12 0.56 18.32 -6.79
CA TYR A 12 0.81 16.88 -6.86
C TYR A 12 -0.49 16.09 -6.81
N THR A 13 -0.55 15.00 -7.56
CA THR A 13 -1.65 14.05 -7.51
C THR A 13 -1.34 12.97 -6.47
N VAL A 14 -2.29 12.73 -5.55
CA VAL A 14 -2.29 11.56 -4.68
C VAL A 14 -3.18 10.52 -5.34
N MET A 15 -2.62 9.37 -5.68
CA MET A 15 -3.32 8.25 -6.29
C MET A 15 -2.83 6.97 -5.61
N ALA A 16 -3.66 5.91 -5.61
CA ALA A 16 -3.23 4.63 -5.07
C ALA A 16 -2.04 4.04 -5.86
N ASN A 17 -1.18 3.28 -5.17
CA ASN A 17 0.02 2.70 -5.78
C ASN A 17 -0.24 1.41 -6.57
N HIS A 18 -1.49 1.01 -6.76
CA HIS A 18 -1.83 -0.31 -7.30
C HIS A 18 -1.30 -0.50 -8.72
N HIS A 19 -1.69 0.36 -9.66
CA HIS A 19 -1.21 0.29 -11.05
C HIS A 19 0.30 0.53 -11.17
N LEU A 20 0.87 1.39 -10.32
CA LEU A 20 2.31 1.64 -10.31
C LEU A 20 3.11 0.37 -9.94
N ARG A 21 2.56 -0.47 -9.05
CA ARG A 21 3.16 -1.73 -8.58
C ARG A 21 2.78 -2.94 -9.41
N ASP A 22 1.76 -2.84 -10.25
CA ASP A 22 1.33 -3.94 -11.13
C ASP A 22 2.43 -4.28 -12.14
N LYS A 23 3.07 -5.44 -12.00
CA LYS A 23 4.15 -5.89 -12.90
C LYS A 23 3.64 -6.25 -14.30
N SER A 24 2.33 -6.38 -14.43
CA SER A 24 1.66 -6.82 -15.64
C SER A 24 1.35 -5.66 -16.60
N LEU A 25 1.46 -4.41 -16.12
CA LEU A 25 1.36 -3.20 -16.92
C LEU A 25 2.71 -2.72 -17.44
N SER A 26 2.73 -2.29 -18.70
CA SER A 26 3.83 -1.54 -19.30
C SER A 26 4.00 -0.17 -18.63
N LEU A 27 5.22 0.36 -18.63
CA LEU A 27 5.47 1.71 -18.09
C LEU A 27 4.65 2.79 -18.80
N LYS A 28 4.34 2.57 -20.08
CA LYS A 28 3.46 3.45 -20.86
C LYS A 28 2.03 3.43 -20.32
N ALA A 29 1.46 2.24 -20.10
CA ALA A 29 0.13 2.10 -19.51
C ALA A 29 0.06 2.67 -18.09
N LYS A 30 1.10 2.45 -17.26
CA LYS A 30 1.21 3.04 -15.92
C LYS A 30 1.24 4.57 -15.95
N GLY A 31 2.06 5.14 -16.82
CA GLY A 31 2.18 6.59 -16.98
C GLY A 31 0.85 7.20 -17.45
N LEU A 32 0.22 6.57 -18.44
CA LEU A 32 -1.06 7.02 -18.98
C LEU A 32 -2.19 6.95 -17.93
N LEU A 33 -2.30 5.86 -17.19
CA LEU A 33 -3.29 5.73 -16.12
C LEU A 33 -3.06 6.75 -15.00
N SER A 34 -1.80 6.98 -14.62
CA SER A 34 -1.46 8.02 -13.63
C SER A 34 -1.86 9.42 -14.10
N LEU A 35 -1.67 9.70 -15.39
CA LEU A 35 -2.11 10.95 -15.99
C LEU A 35 -3.64 11.07 -15.97
N MET A 36 -4.36 10.02 -16.36
CA MET A 36 -5.83 9.99 -16.32
C MET A 36 -6.37 10.28 -14.91
N LEU A 37 -5.80 9.65 -13.87
CA LEU A 37 -6.19 9.87 -12.47
C LEU A 37 -5.84 11.25 -11.92
N SER A 38 -5.00 12.02 -12.63
CA SER A 38 -4.62 13.38 -12.24
C SER A 38 -5.51 14.48 -12.85
N LEU A 39 -6.34 14.12 -13.83
CA LEU A 39 -7.16 15.06 -14.58
C LEU A 39 -8.56 15.20 -13.96
N PRO A 40 -9.24 16.34 -14.16
CA PRO A 40 -10.63 16.54 -13.74
C PRO A 40 -11.61 15.55 -14.40
N GLU A 41 -12.75 15.28 -13.77
CA GLU A 41 -13.77 14.35 -14.29
C GLU A 41 -14.38 14.78 -15.62
N ASP A 42 -14.40 16.09 -15.91
CA ASP A 42 -14.95 16.70 -17.14
C ASP A 42 -13.94 16.77 -18.31
N TRP A 43 -12.77 16.14 -18.18
CA TRP A 43 -11.74 16.14 -19.20
C TRP A 43 -12.09 15.24 -20.41
N ASP A 44 -11.56 15.56 -21.60
CA ASP A 44 -11.68 14.71 -22.79
C ASP A 44 -10.72 13.50 -22.71
N TYR A 45 -11.24 12.38 -22.19
CA TYR A 45 -10.54 11.10 -22.07
C TYR A 45 -10.50 10.28 -23.36
N THR A 46 -10.94 10.82 -24.50
CA THR A 46 -10.79 10.13 -25.78
C THR A 46 -9.31 9.95 -26.13
N THR A 47 -9.01 8.98 -27.01
CA THR A 47 -7.64 8.77 -27.49
C THR A 47 -7.05 10.00 -28.19
N LYS A 48 -7.90 10.88 -28.74
CA LYS A 48 -7.48 12.15 -29.34
C LYS A 48 -7.21 13.21 -28.26
N GLY A 49 -8.11 13.39 -27.29
CA GLY A 49 -7.92 14.33 -26.19
C GLY A 49 -6.66 14.04 -25.37
N LEU A 50 -6.45 12.77 -25.02
CA LEU A 50 -5.24 12.33 -24.30
C LEU A 50 -3.95 12.50 -25.12
N ALA A 51 -4.02 12.35 -26.44
CA ALA A 51 -2.85 12.58 -27.30
C ALA A 51 -2.47 14.06 -27.42
N GLN A 52 -3.37 15.00 -27.13
CA GLN A 52 -3.05 16.44 -27.16
C GLN A 52 -2.15 16.88 -25.99
N ILE A 53 -2.23 16.18 -24.85
CA ILE A 53 -1.44 16.49 -23.65
C ILE A 53 -0.21 15.59 -23.49
N CYS A 54 -0.12 14.52 -24.27
CA CYS A 54 0.99 13.58 -24.27
C CYS A 54 1.98 13.88 -25.41
N ARG A 55 3.26 13.58 -25.19
CA ARG A 55 4.26 13.54 -26.28
C ARG A 55 4.10 12.31 -27.19
N ASP A 56 3.33 11.33 -26.74
CA ASP A 56 2.99 10.10 -27.45
C ASP A 56 1.90 10.33 -28.50
N GLY A 57 2.04 9.71 -29.67
CA GLY A 57 1.04 9.77 -30.73
C GLY A 57 -0.24 8.98 -30.43
N VAL A 58 -1.31 9.26 -31.19
CA VAL A 58 -2.66 8.67 -30.99
C VAL A 58 -2.64 7.14 -30.97
N ASP A 59 -1.82 6.49 -31.80
CA ASP A 59 -1.72 5.03 -31.84
C ASP A 59 -1.00 4.46 -30.60
N SER A 60 -0.01 5.20 -30.08
CA SER A 60 0.68 4.87 -28.83
C SER A 60 -0.30 4.91 -27.65
N ILE A 61 -1.09 5.99 -27.56
CA ILE A 61 -2.14 6.15 -26.55
C ILE A 61 -3.21 5.07 -26.70
N ARG A 62 -3.66 4.78 -27.93
CA ARG A 62 -4.64 3.72 -28.19
C ARG A 62 -4.18 2.37 -27.68
N SER A 63 -2.93 2.00 -27.97
CA SER A 63 -2.37 0.72 -27.53
C SER A 63 -2.29 0.62 -26.00
N ALA A 64 -1.90 1.71 -25.33
CA ALA A 64 -1.86 1.77 -23.88
C ALA A 64 -3.26 1.71 -23.24
N VAL A 65 -4.27 2.38 -23.82
CA VAL A 65 -5.66 2.26 -23.37
C VAL A 65 -6.15 0.82 -23.51
N GLN A 66 -5.89 0.17 -24.64
CA GLN A 66 -6.29 -1.21 -24.86
C GLN A 66 -5.65 -2.18 -23.85
N GLU A 67 -4.39 -1.95 -23.49
CA GLU A 67 -3.73 -2.69 -22.42
C GLU A 67 -4.44 -2.48 -21.08
N LEU A 68 -4.77 -1.23 -20.73
CA LEU A 68 -5.48 -0.92 -19.48
C LEU A 68 -6.87 -1.57 -19.42
N GLU A 69 -7.58 -1.68 -20.55
CA GLU A 69 -8.86 -2.39 -20.63
C GLU A 69 -8.73 -3.89 -20.40
N GLN A 70 -7.75 -4.53 -21.05
CA GLN A 70 -7.49 -5.96 -20.88
C GLN A 70 -7.17 -6.31 -19.42
N ARG A 71 -6.59 -5.35 -18.70
CA ARG A 71 -6.23 -5.47 -17.29
C ARG A 71 -7.33 -4.97 -16.35
N GLY A 72 -8.47 -4.49 -16.86
CA GLY A 72 -9.61 -4.06 -16.06
C GLY A 72 -9.47 -2.68 -15.40
N TYR A 73 -8.48 -1.88 -15.76
CA TYR A 73 -8.31 -0.51 -15.23
C TYR A 73 -9.15 0.54 -15.97
N VAL A 74 -9.57 0.24 -17.19
CA VAL A 74 -10.42 1.14 -18.00
C VAL A 74 -11.56 0.34 -18.61
N VAL A 75 -12.75 0.90 -18.63
CA VAL A 75 -13.91 0.38 -19.36
C VAL A 75 -14.39 1.44 -20.33
N ARG A 76 -14.61 1.06 -21.60
CA ARG A 76 -15.18 1.92 -22.63
C ARG A 76 -16.60 1.48 -23.00
N ASN A 77 -17.57 2.33 -22.72
CA ASN A 77 -18.96 2.10 -23.10
C ASN A 77 -19.35 3.01 -24.26
N ARG A 78 -19.93 2.43 -25.31
CA ARG A 78 -20.53 3.18 -26.41
C ARG A 78 -21.98 3.44 -26.09
N VAL A 79 -22.31 4.68 -25.72
CA VAL A 79 -23.70 5.08 -25.52
C VAL A 79 -24.35 5.20 -26.89
N ARG A 80 -25.54 4.63 -27.06
CA ARG A 80 -26.35 4.80 -28.27
C ARG A 80 -27.36 5.91 -28.01
N ASN A 81 -27.38 6.92 -28.88
CA ASN A 81 -28.38 7.98 -28.78
C ASN A 81 -29.77 7.42 -29.12
N GLY A 82 -30.86 8.05 -28.64
CA GLY A 82 -32.25 7.60 -28.83
C GLY A 82 -32.73 7.47 -30.30
N LYS A 83 -31.89 7.84 -31.28
CA LYS A 83 -32.10 7.63 -32.72
C LYS A 83 -31.28 6.47 -33.32
N GLY A 84 -30.64 5.63 -32.50
CA GLY A 84 -29.85 4.47 -32.95
C GLY A 84 -28.51 4.81 -33.60
N GLN A 85 -28.10 6.08 -33.61
CA GLN A 85 -26.80 6.52 -34.10
C GLN A 85 -25.72 6.23 -33.04
N LEU A 86 -24.50 5.93 -33.52
CA LEU A 86 -23.31 5.76 -32.66
C LEU A 86 -23.10 7.04 -31.85
N GLY A 87 -23.30 6.97 -30.54
CA GLY A 87 -23.17 8.11 -29.63
C GLY A 87 -21.77 8.23 -29.04
N GLU A 88 -21.69 9.05 -28.00
CA GLU A 88 -20.47 9.40 -27.29
C GLU A 88 -19.83 8.20 -26.57
N MET A 89 -18.50 8.21 -26.47
CA MET A 89 -17.73 7.18 -25.79
C MET A 89 -17.57 7.58 -24.32
N GLU A 90 -18.14 6.79 -23.42
CA GLU A 90 -17.95 6.96 -21.99
C GLU A 90 -16.76 6.12 -21.51
N TYR A 91 -15.89 6.72 -20.72
CA TYR A 91 -14.71 6.09 -20.14
C TYR A 91 -14.87 6.01 -18.62
N THR A 92 -14.78 4.81 -18.08
CA THR A 92 -14.71 4.59 -16.63
C THR A 92 -13.29 4.15 -16.29
N ILE A 93 -12.58 4.94 -15.48
CA ILE A 93 -11.22 4.67 -15.05
C ILE A 93 -11.22 4.21 -13.59
N PHE A 94 -10.51 3.14 -13.28
CA PHE A 94 -10.44 2.56 -11.94
C PHE A 94 -9.00 2.57 -11.41
N GLU A 95 -8.85 2.88 -10.12
CA GLU A 95 -7.55 2.78 -9.44
C GLU A 95 -7.11 1.33 -9.18
N GLN A 96 -8.07 0.41 -9.14
CA GLN A 96 -7.85 -1.03 -9.00
C GLN A 96 -8.50 -1.76 -10.17
N PRO A 97 -7.86 -2.83 -10.67
CA PRO A 97 -8.39 -3.57 -11.80
C PRO A 97 -9.74 -4.19 -11.41
N GLN A 98 -10.77 -3.88 -12.17
CA GLN A 98 -12.05 -4.56 -12.05
C GLN A 98 -11.94 -5.94 -12.69
N ALA A 99 -12.62 -6.93 -12.10
CA ALA A 99 -12.84 -8.19 -12.78
C ALA A 99 -13.44 -7.89 -14.15
N ALA A 100 -12.91 -8.51 -15.21
CA ALA A 100 -13.45 -8.35 -16.55
C ALA A 100 -14.98 -8.50 -16.46
N PRO A 101 -15.77 -7.55 -17.02
CA PRO A 101 -17.21 -7.67 -16.97
C PRO A 101 -17.56 -9.06 -17.49
N GLU A 102 -18.23 -9.87 -16.66
CA GLU A 102 -18.72 -11.16 -17.11
C GLU A 102 -19.47 -10.90 -18.42
N PRO A 103 -19.19 -11.65 -19.50
CA PRO A 103 -20.00 -11.55 -20.70
C PRO A 103 -21.45 -11.68 -20.25
N PRO A 104 -22.36 -10.78 -20.67
CA PRO A 104 -23.72 -10.76 -20.16
C PRO A 104 -24.25 -12.19 -20.25
N ALA A 105 -24.66 -12.72 -19.09
CA ALA A 105 -25.19 -14.07 -18.98
C ALA A 105 -26.15 -14.32 -20.15
N PRO A 106 -26.05 -15.46 -20.85
CA PRO A 106 -26.93 -15.75 -21.98
C PRO A 106 -28.36 -15.87 -21.45
N GLY A 107 -29.09 -14.76 -21.46
CA GLY A 107 -30.53 -14.74 -21.35
C GLY A 107 -31.15 -15.36 -22.61
N PRO A 108 -32.30 -16.01 -22.49
CA PRO A 108 -32.77 -16.99 -23.46
C PRO A 108 -33.24 -16.34 -24.78
N ASP A 109 -32.96 -17.06 -25.87
CA ASP A 109 -33.57 -16.98 -27.20
C ASP A 109 -33.53 -15.67 -28.00
N LYS A 110 -32.66 -15.61 -29.03
CA LYS A 110 -33.04 -15.59 -30.47
C LYS A 110 -31.83 -15.48 -31.43
N PRO A 111 -31.98 -15.84 -32.73
CA PRO A 111 -31.18 -16.87 -33.41
C PRO A 111 -29.94 -16.34 -34.15
N GLU A 112 -28.97 -17.24 -34.34
CA GLU A 112 -27.78 -17.05 -35.18
C GLU A 112 -28.14 -16.80 -36.66
N PRO A 113 -27.45 -15.87 -37.36
CA PRO A 113 -27.54 -15.79 -38.80
C PRO A 113 -26.53 -16.75 -39.45
N LYS A 114 -27.05 -17.66 -40.27
CA LYS A 114 -26.27 -18.52 -41.17
C LYS A 114 -25.46 -17.67 -42.17
N ARG A 115 -24.17 -17.97 -42.34
CA ARG A 115 -23.38 -17.67 -43.56
C ARG A 115 -22.42 -18.83 -43.80
N SER A 116 -22.78 -19.75 -44.70
CA SER A 116 -22.62 -19.71 -46.17
C SER A 116 -21.27 -20.26 -46.61
N ASP A 117 -21.34 -21.39 -47.31
CA ASP A 117 -20.29 -22.11 -48.00
C ASP A 117 -19.31 -21.22 -48.78
N ARG A 118 -18.01 -21.48 -48.63
CA ARG A 118 -17.10 -21.38 -49.78
C ARG A 118 -15.94 -22.37 -49.65
N LYS A 119 -15.86 -23.24 -50.66
CA LYS A 119 -14.98 -24.40 -50.82
C LYS A 119 -13.64 -24.02 -51.49
N LYS A 120 -12.65 -24.93 -51.29
CA LYS A 120 -11.39 -25.21 -52.04
C LYS A 120 -10.19 -24.30 -51.67
N SER A 121 -8.96 -24.81 -51.51
CA SER A 121 -8.28 -25.92 -52.17
C SER A 121 -7.09 -26.46 -51.33
N TYR A 122 -6.80 -27.75 -51.45
CA TYR A 122 -5.63 -28.45 -50.91
C TYR A 122 -4.37 -28.23 -51.77
N LEU A 123 -3.19 -28.37 -51.16
CA LEU A 123 -2.06 -29.08 -51.79
C LEU A 123 -1.26 -29.87 -50.73
N GLU A 124 -1.34 -31.19 -50.93
CA GLU A 124 -0.53 -32.36 -50.53
C GLU A 124 1.02 -32.15 -50.58
N HIS A 125 1.96 -32.93 -50.01
CA HIS A 125 2.12 -34.30 -49.46
C HIS A 125 3.24 -34.23 -48.36
N SER A 126 3.47 -35.15 -47.41
CA SER A 126 3.82 -36.58 -47.51
C SER A 126 3.98 -37.20 -46.10
N VAL A 127 3.63 -38.48 -45.98
CA VAL A 127 3.88 -39.43 -44.86
C VAL A 127 4.59 -40.64 -45.52
N PRO A 128 5.57 -41.35 -44.91
CA PRO A 128 5.31 -42.48 -43.97
C PRO A 128 6.45 -42.70 -42.92
N LYS A 129 6.41 -43.53 -41.87
CA LYS A 129 5.79 -44.85 -41.61
C LYS A 129 5.97 -45.19 -40.09
N GLY A 130 5.00 -45.87 -39.44
CA GLY A 130 5.08 -46.40 -38.06
C GLY A 130 5.98 -47.66 -37.91
N PRO A 131 5.90 -48.48 -36.83
CA PRO A 131 4.67 -48.88 -36.09
C PRO A 131 4.76 -49.03 -34.53
N GLU A 132 3.60 -49.19 -33.88
CA GLU A 132 3.29 -49.74 -32.51
C GLU A 132 3.23 -51.31 -32.52
N PRO A 133 2.84 -52.10 -31.47
CA PRO A 133 2.41 -51.87 -30.05
C PRO A 133 3.14 -52.83 -29.02
N GLU A 134 2.87 -52.91 -27.70
CA GLU A 134 1.90 -53.81 -27.00
C GLU A 134 1.88 -53.59 -25.45
N THR A 135 0.70 -53.76 -24.81
CA THR A 135 0.34 -53.81 -23.35
C THR A 135 0.41 -55.26 -22.77
N PRO A 136 -0.04 -55.68 -21.54
CA PRO A 136 -0.43 -55.05 -20.24
C PRO A 136 0.14 -55.78 -18.96
N VAL A 137 -0.28 -55.43 -17.72
CA VAL A 137 -0.80 -56.33 -16.62
C VAL A 137 -0.80 -55.63 -15.23
N GLN A 138 -1.87 -55.89 -14.46
CA GLN A 138 -2.22 -55.40 -13.11
C GLN A 138 -1.84 -56.39 -11.97
N VAL A 139 -1.99 -55.93 -10.71
CA VAL A 139 -2.41 -56.64 -9.46
C VAL A 139 -1.36 -56.84 -8.33
N ASP A 140 -1.53 -55.98 -7.31
CA ASP A 140 -1.71 -56.21 -5.85
C ASP A 140 -0.69 -56.98 -4.98
N SER A 141 -0.29 -56.35 -3.85
CA SER A 141 0.00 -56.93 -2.50
C SER A 141 0.70 -55.89 -1.59
N GLN A 142 0.00 -55.35 -0.59
CA GLN A 142 0.55 -54.70 0.63
C GLN A 142 0.77 -55.77 1.74
N PRO A 143 1.42 -55.49 2.90
CA PRO A 143 2.22 -54.34 3.35
C PRO A 143 3.56 -54.73 4.06
N GLU A 144 4.46 -53.78 4.31
CA GLU A 144 5.22 -53.72 5.58
C GLU A 144 5.81 -52.32 5.83
N GLN A 145 5.84 -51.95 7.11
CA GLN A 145 6.00 -50.59 7.63
C GLN A 145 7.46 -50.13 7.65
N THR A 146 7.74 -48.91 7.19
CA THR A 146 8.82 -48.09 7.74
C THR A 146 8.36 -46.63 7.89
N SER A 147 8.60 -46.07 9.08
CA SER A 147 8.14 -44.76 9.53
C SER A 147 8.79 -43.62 8.74
N PRO A 148 8.02 -42.61 8.26
CA PRO A 148 8.62 -41.46 7.59
C PRO A 148 9.14 -40.42 8.59
N VAL A 149 10.38 -39.98 8.35
CA VAL A 149 10.98 -38.78 8.94
C VAL A 149 10.10 -37.57 8.58
N ARG A 150 9.61 -36.86 9.60
CA ARG A 150 8.90 -35.58 9.43
C ARG A 150 9.90 -34.49 9.05
N GLU A 151 9.86 -34.07 7.80
CA GLU A 151 10.31 -32.73 7.42
C GLU A 151 9.36 -31.69 8.01
N ARG A 152 9.95 -30.66 8.60
CA ARG A 152 9.28 -29.54 9.27
C ARG A 152 8.85 -28.52 8.22
N PRO A 153 7.57 -28.15 8.09
CA PRO A 153 7.19 -27.06 7.21
C PRO A 153 7.60 -25.72 7.83
N GLU A 154 8.32 -24.90 7.07
CA GLU A 154 8.53 -23.48 7.39
C GLU A 154 7.23 -22.72 7.15
N TRP A 155 6.53 -22.40 8.24
CA TRP A 155 5.36 -21.53 8.20
C TRP A 155 5.82 -20.07 8.31
N GLU A 156 5.61 -19.30 7.25
CA GLU A 156 5.67 -17.85 7.29
C GLU A 156 4.58 -17.31 8.23
N ASN A 157 4.97 -16.35 9.09
CA ASN A 157 4.10 -15.77 10.11
C ASN A 157 2.91 -15.03 9.48
N PRO A 158 1.66 -15.25 9.94
CA PRO A 158 0.56 -14.38 9.60
C PRO A 158 0.71 -13.06 10.35
N VAL A 159 1.21 -12.02 9.69
CA VAL A 159 1.01 -10.65 10.13
C VAL A 159 -0.41 -10.28 9.73
N GLN A 160 -1.29 -10.03 10.71
CA GLN A 160 -2.59 -9.42 10.45
C GLN A 160 -2.34 -7.99 9.96
N VAL A 161 -2.31 -7.80 8.65
CA VAL A 161 -2.22 -6.51 8.00
C VAL A 161 -3.64 -5.99 7.84
N PHE A 162 -4.08 -5.07 8.70
CA PHE A 162 -5.30 -4.31 8.44
C PHE A 162 -5.04 -3.33 7.29
N PRO A 163 -5.87 -3.30 6.23
CA PRO A 163 -5.73 -2.33 5.16
C PRO A 163 -6.09 -0.93 5.65
N ALA A 164 -5.14 -0.01 5.60
CA ALA A 164 -5.35 1.40 5.94
C ALA A 164 -6.22 2.08 4.88
N GLN A 165 -7.49 2.35 5.21
CA GLN A 165 -8.31 3.34 4.52
C GLN A 165 -8.11 4.69 5.23
N LEU A 166 -7.70 5.70 4.46
CA LEU A 166 -7.49 7.07 4.92
C LEU A 166 -8.84 7.80 4.97
N ASN A 167 -9.25 8.25 6.15
CA ASN A 167 -10.30 9.26 6.29
C ASN A 167 -9.78 10.37 7.20
N THR A 168 -9.42 11.52 6.61
CA THR A 168 -8.89 12.67 7.33
C THR A 168 -10.03 13.61 7.74
N LYS A 169 -10.51 13.46 8.98
CA LYS A 169 -11.20 14.56 9.66
C LYS A 169 -10.20 15.25 10.58
N LYS A 170 -9.82 16.48 10.21
CA LYS A 170 -8.95 17.36 10.98
C LYS A 170 -9.59 17.65 12.35
N LEU A 171 -8.88 17.32 13.44
CA LEU A 171 -9.13 17.92 14.76
C LEU A 171 -8.05 18.96 15.06
N SER A 172 -8.53 20.10 15.54
CA SER A 172 -7.87 21.40 15.70
C SER A 172 -6.88 21.48 16.87
N LYS A 173 -5.82 20.65 16.86
CA LYS A 173 -4.71 20.72 17.85
C LYS A 173 -3.34 20.99 17.19
N GLU A 174 -3.29 21.14 15.87
CA GLU A 174 -2.04 21.28 15.10
C GLU A 174 -1.32 22.62 15.33
N GLU A 175 -2.00 23.68 15.78
CA GLU A 175 -1.40 25.02 15.87
C GLU A 175 -0.42 25.15 17.06
N LEU A 176 -0.74 24.60 18.23
CA LEU A 176 0.10 24.70 19.44
C LEU A 176 1.38 23.85 19.41
N SER A 177 1.36 22.71 18.70
CA SER A 177 2.54 21.83 18.58
C SER A 177 3.52 22.34 17.52
N THR A 178 3.03 23.02 16.49
CA THR A 178 3.87 23.49 15.37
C THR A 178 4.78 24.66 15.78
N GLU A 179 4.30 25.57 16.62
CA GLU A 179 5.09 26.72 17.12
C GLU A 179 6.26 26.27 18.01
N ARG A 180 6.05 25.29 18.89
CA ARG A 180 7.11 24.75 19.75
C ARG A 180 8.11 23.88 18.98
N ILE A 181 7.64 23.07 18.02
CA ILE A 181 8.54 22.34 17.10
C ILE A 181 9.42 23.31 16.30
N GLN A 182 8.87 24.44 15.85
CA GLN A 182 9.65 25.50 15.18
C GLN A 182 10.66 26.14 16.13
N SER A 183 10.34 26.35 17.41
CA SER A 183 11.31 26.84 18.40
C SER A 183 12.47 25.85 18.66
N LEU A 184 12.22 24.54 18.64
CA LEU A 184 13.27 23.51 18.71
C LEU A 184 14.10 23.40 17.41
N GLN A 185 13.56 23.90 16.28
CA GLN A 185 14.27 24.01 15.00
C GLN A 185 15.11 25.30 14.89
N PHE A 186 14.77 26.34 15.65
CA PHE A 186 15.40 27.67 15.62
C PHE A 186 16.00 28.02 16.99
N PHE A 187 17.17 27.47 17.30
CA PHE A 187 18.02 28.07 18.32
C PHE A 187 18.85 29.20 17.69
N PRO A 188 18.84 30.43 18.24
CA PRO A 188 19.67 31.53 17.75
C PRO A 188 21.12 31.27 18.18
N GLY A 189 21.85 30.59 17.30
CA GLY A 189 23.24 30.20 17.52
C GLY A 189 23.98 29.99 16.20
N GLU A 190 24.47 31.09 15.66
CA GLU A 190 25.59 31.23 14.71
C GLU A 190 25.36 31.03 13.20
N ALA A 191 25.48 32.18 12.53
CA ALA A 191 25.77 32.33 11.12
C ALA A 191 27.15 31.77 10.74
N ASN A 192 27.22 30.60 10.09
CA ASN A 192 28.26 30.30 9.09
C ASN A 192 27.93 29.02 8.27
N PRO A 193 27.84 29.06 6.91
CA PRO A 193 27.38 27.91 6.12
C PRO A 193 28.49 26.92 5.72
N LYS A 194 29.58 26.80 6.47
CA LYS A 194 30.69 25.87 6.12
C LYS A 194 31.21 25.13 7.35
N LYS A 195 31.04 23.79 7.31
CA LYS A 195 31.33 22.75 8.33
C LYS A 195 30.13 22.47 9.24
N MET A 196 29.41 21.35 9.08
CA MET A 196 28.69 20.74 10.20
C MET A 196 28.14 19.33 9.89
N LYS A 197 28.91 18.27 10.15
CA LYS A 197 28.32 17.07 10.78
C LYS A 197 28.55 17.24 12.28
N ARG A 198 27.88 18.21 12.93
CA ARG A 198 27.93 18.31 14.40
C ARG A 198 27.10 17.18 14.99
N ARG A 199 27.71 16.41 15.89
CA ARG A 199 26.98 15.49 16.77
C ARG A 199 26.07 16.35 17.66
N MET A 200 24.83 15.90 17.88
CA MET A 200 23.95 16.52 18.88
C MET A 200 24.62 16.46 20.25
N THR A 201 24.45 17.53 21.03
CA THR A 201 24.96 17.58 22.41
C THR A 201 24.08 16.74 23.32
N ALA A 202 24.62 16.30 24.46
CA ALA A 202 23.83 15.58 25.47
C ALA A 202 22.65 16.42 25.97
N GLN A 203 22.83 17.75 26.05
CA GLN A 203 21.77 18.70 26.42
C GLN A 203 20.60 18.65 25.43
N GLN A 204 20.89 18.68 24.12
CA GLN A 204 19.85 18.60 23.08
C GLN A 204 19.09 17.26 23.14
N ILE A 205 19.77 16.16 23.47
CA ILE A 205 19.12 14.85 23.61
C ILE A 205 18.15 14.87 24.79
N GLU A 206 18.54 15.43 25.94
CA GLU A 206 17.65 15.52 27.10
C GLU A 206 16.47 16.48 26.86
N GLU A 207 16.67 17.58 26.12
CA GLU A 207 15.58 18.46 25.69
C GLU A 207 14.54 17.73 24.85
N TYR A 208 14.96 16.90 23.89
CA TYR A 208 14.02 16.07 23.13
C TYR A 208 13.33 15.04 24.02
N ARG A 209 14.05 14.46 24.98
CA ARG A 209 13.50 13.47 25.92
C ARG A 209 12.40 14.08 26.78
N GLU A 210 12.64 15.27 27.34
CA GLU A 210 11.66 16.01 28.12
C GLU A 210 10.45 16.42 27.26
N TYR A 211 10.68 16.93 26.06
CA TYR A 211 9.61 17.24 25.12
C TYR A 211 8.74 16.02 24.77
N ILE A 212 9.35 14.85 24.57
CA ILE A 212 8.62 13.60 24.34
C ILE A 212 7.78 13.25 25.57
N ARG A 213 8.35 13.31 26.78
CA ARG A 213 7.62 13.02 28.03
C ARG A 213 6.40 13.92 28.22
N GLU A 214 6.55 15.21 27.97
CA GLU A 214 5.44 16.17 28.03
C GLU A 214 4.35 15.82 27.02
N ASN A 215 4.72 15.57 25.75
CA ASN A 215 3.75 15.30 24.69
C ASN A 215 2.96 14.02 24.89
N ILE A 216 3.62 12.95 25.37
CA ILE A 216 2.95 11.68 25.63
C ILE A 216 2.17 11.68 26.95
N GLY A 217 2.21 12.75 27.74
CA GLY A 217 1.59 12.82 29.05
C GLY A 217 2.17 11.78 30.01
N TYR A 218 3.51 11.69 30.09
CA TYR A 218 4.24 10.67 30.85
C TYR A 218 3.74 10.52 32.29
N GLU A 219 3.61 11.63 33.04
CA GLU A 219 3.12 11.59 34.43
C GLU A 219 1.71 11.02 34.52
N ALA A 220 0.80 11.43 33.63
CA ALA A 220 -0.58 10.92 33.60
C ALA A 220 -0.64 9.42 33.28
N LEU A 221 0.23 8.92 32.39
CA LEU A 221 0.33 7.48 32.11
C LEU A 221 0.74 6.69 33.35
N LEU A 222 1.67 7.22 34.16
CA LEU A 222 2.14 6.57 35.37
C LEU A 222 1.12 6.62 36.52
N GLU A 223 0.31 7.67 36.58
CA GLU A 223 -0.80 7.77 37.53
C GLU A 223 -1.90 6.75 37.22
N GLU A 224 -2.24 6.56 35.94
CA GLU A 224 -3.24 5.60 35.49
C GLU A 224 -2.79 4.15 35.67
N SER A 225 -1.53 3.84 35.34
CA SER A 225 -0.95 2.49 35.40
C SER A 225 0.49 2.51 35.91
N PRO A 226 0.72 2.52 37.24
CA PRO A 226 2.08 2.55 37.80
C PRO A 226 2.96 1.37 37.38
N GLY A 227 2.34 0.23 37.05
CA GLY A 227 3.02 -1.00 36.62
C GLY A 227 3.67 -0.91 35.24
N ASP A 228 3.30 0.07 34.41
CA ASP A 228 3.86 0.22 33.07
C ASP A 228 5.08 1.15 33.01
N ARG A 229 5.56 1.66 34.16
CA ARG A 229 6.70 2.61 34.22
C ARG A 229 7.90 2.16 33.38
N GLU A 230 8.38 0.94 33.60
CA GLU A 230 9.55 0.42 32.88
C GLU A 230 9.31 0.34 31.36
N ARG A 231 8.09 -0.01 30.94
CA ARG A 231 7.72 -0.09 29.52
C ARG A 231 7.63 1.30 28.90
N VAL A 232 7.01 2.26 29.58
CA VAL A 232 6.90 3.64 29.10
C VAL A 232 8.29 4.28 29.02
N ASP A 233 9.16 4.03 30.00
CA ASP A 233 10.57 4.46 29.97
C ASP A 233 11.31 3.89 28.76
N GLU A 234 11.13 2.60 28.45
CA GLU A 234 11.70 1.97 27.26
C GLU A 234 11.21 2.64 25.97
N LEU A 235 9.91 2.95 25.86
CA LEU A 235 9.34 3.64 24.71
C LEU A 235 9.90 5.06 24.56
N VAL A 236 10.02 5.82 25.64
CA VAL A 236 10.62 7.17 25.64
C VAL A 236 12.07 7.12 25.17
N GLU A 237 12.85 6.15 25.67
CA GLU A 237 14.25 5.99 25.27
C GLU A 237 14.36 5.59 23.79
N LEU A 238 13.52 4.67 23.33
CA LEU A 238 13.44 4.26 21.92
C LEU A 238 13.09 5.43 21.00
N LEU A 239 12.10 6.25 21.39
CA LEU A 239 11.71 7.46 20.65
C LEU A 239 12.86 8.47 20.61
N THR A 240 13.48 8.73 21.75
CA THR A 240 14.61 9.67 21.89
C THR A 240 15.78 9.25 21.02
N GLU A 241 16.20 7.98 21.08
CA GLU A 241 17.29 7.44 20.26
C GLU A 241 16.97 7.53 18.76
N THR A 242 15.72 7.24 18.38
CA THR A 242 15.29 7.28 16.97
C THR A 242 15.27 8.70 16.44
N ILE A 243 14.73 9.65 17.21
CA ILE A 243 14.65 11.08 16.84
C ILE A 243 16.04 11.71 16.77
N CYS A 244 16.94 11.33 17.69
CA CYS A 244 18.31 11.83 17.77
C CYS A 244 19.29 11.06 16.87
N SER A 245 18.81 10.12 16.05
CA SER A 245 19.65 9.32 15.16
C SER A 245 20.41 10.20 14.17
N GLN A 246 21.68 9.86 13.89
CA GLN A 246 22.47 10.56 12.87
C GLN A 246 22.28 10.00 11.45
N LYS A 247 21.52 8.90 11.33
CA LYS A 247 21.28 8.25 10.04
C LYS A 247 20.40 9.15 9.17
N GLU A 248 20.68 9.19 7.86
CA GLU A 248 19.84 9.94 6.91
C GLU A 248 18.49 9.25 6.68
N GLN A 249 18.48 7.92 6.80
CA GLN A 249 17.30 7.06 6.62
C GLN A 249 17.14 6.13 7.82
N ILE A 250 15.90 5.87 8.21
CA ILE A 250 15.53 5.00 9.32
C ILE A 250 14.58 3.93 8.77
N ARG A 251 14.88 2.67 9.08
CA ARG A 251 14.07 1.53 8.62
C ARG A 251 12.89 1.27 9.55
N ILE A 252 11.67 1.42 9.04
CA ILE A 252 10.42 1.22 9.78
C ILE A 252 9.50 0.29 8.97
N GLY A 253 8.99 -0.78 9.60
CA GLY A 253 8.12 -1.75 8.91
C GLY A 253 8.71 -2.33 7.63
N GLY A 254 10.04 -2.48 7.57
CA GLY A 254 10.76 -2.96 6.38
C GLY A 254 11.14 -1.90 5.35
N ASN A 255 10.60 -0.68 5.43
CA ASN A 255 10.86 0.43 4.51
C ASN A 255 11.89 1.42 5.06
N ASP A 256 12.77 1.93 4.21
CA ASP A 256 13.70 3.01 4.58
C ASP A 256 13.04 4.37 4.36
N LEU A 257 12.89 5.12 5.45
CA LEU A 257 12.20 6.41 5.48
C LEU A 257 13.17 7.55 5.84
N PRO A 258 13.00 8.76 5.28
CA PRO A 258 13.85 9.90 5.64
C PRO A 258 13.74 10.22 7.13
N ARG A 259 14.88 10.45 7.79
CA ARG A 259 14.93 10.76 9.22
C ARG A 259 13.99 11.90 9.62
N GLU A 260 13.95 12.98 8.84
CA GLU A 260 13.10 14.14 9.18
C GLU A 260 11.61 13.80 9.14
N SER A 261 11.17 12.94 8.22
CA SER A 261 9.78 12.46 8.17
C SER A 261 9.45 11.57 9.36
N VAL A 262 10.39 10.69 9.75
CA VAL A 262 10.25 9.85 10.95
C VAL A 262 10.16 10.72 12.20
N LYS A 263 11.12 11.64 12.37
CA LYS A 263 11.17 12.59 13.48
C LYS A 263 9.89 13.42 13.59
N SER A 264 9.44 14.03 12.49
CA SER A 264 8.23 14.85 12.47
C SER A 264 6.98 14.07 12.91
N ARG A 265 6.89 12.77 12.56
CA ARG A 265 5.76 11.94 12.95
C ARG A 265 5.85 11.49 14.41
N LEU A 266 7.02 11.02 14.86
CA LEU A 266 7.21 10.55 16.24
C LEU A 266 7.04 11.66 17.27
N LEU A 267 7.44 12.90 16.94
CA LEU A 267 7.24 14.06 17.83
C LEU A 267 5.77 14.47 18.01
N LYS A 268 4.86 13.93 17.20
CA LYS A 268 3.40 14.16 17.30
C LYS A 268 2.68 13.09 18.12
N LEU A 269 3.39 12.10 18.65
CA LEU A 269 2.77 11.10 19.51
C LEU A 269 2.27 11.77 20.79
N ASP A 270 1.10 11.30 21.23
CA ASP A 270 0.45 11.74 22.45
C ASP A 270 0.13 10.52 23.34
N ARG A 271 -0.52 10.80 24.47
CA ARG A 271 -0.90 9.80 25.47
C ARG A 271 -1.68 8.62 24.89
N GLU A 272 -2.67 8.88 24.03
CA GLU A 272 -3.55 7.85 23.51
C GLU A 272 -2.78 6.88 22.59
N HIS A 273 -1.82 7.41 21.83
CA HIS A 273 -0.93 6.57 21.02
C HIS A 273 -0.10 5.60 21.88
N ILE A 274 0.42 6.06 23.02
CA ILE A 274 1.21 5.20 23.90
C ILE A 274 0.35 4.10 24.52
N ARG A 275 -0.86 4.42 24.99
CA ARG A 275 -1.83 3.42 25.49
C ARG A 275 -2.12 2.35 24.45
N PHE A 276 -2.39 2.77 23.21
CA PHE A 276 -2.58 1.84 22.10
C PHE A 276 -1.40 0.91 21.87
N VAL A 277 -0.15 1.41 21.95
CA VAL A 277 1.04 0.56 21.81
C VAL A 277 1.15 -0.45 22.94
N LEU A 278 0.87 -0.05 24.18
CA LEU A 278 0.87 -0.93 25.34
C LEU A 278 -0.22 -2.01 25.22
N ASP A 279 -1.44 -1.64 24.84
CA ASP A 279 -2.54 -2.58 24.58
C ASP A 279 -2.15 -3.61 23.50
N CYS A 280 -1.48 -3.15 22.45
CA CYS A 280 -0.99 -4.00 21.36
C CYS A 280 0.11 -4.97 21.80
N LEU A 281 0.87 -4.69 22.87
CA LEU A 281 1.83 -5.63 23.43
C LEU A 281 1.14 -6.64 24.34
N GLU A 282 0.23 -6.18 25.19
CA GLU A 282 -0.48 -7.02 26.15
C GLU A 282 -1.35 -8.07 25.44
N ARG A 283 -2.05 -7.66 24.38
CA ARG A 283 -2.93 -8.55 23.60
C ARG A 283 -2.18 -9.39 22.57
N ASN A 284 -0.87 -9.21 22.41
CA ASN A 284 -0.11 -9.97 21.42
C ASN A 284 0.09 -11.41 21.88
N THR A 285 -0.48 -12.37 21.15
CA THR A 285 -0.35 -13.80 21.42
C THR A 285 0.82 -14.45 20.69
N THR A 286 1.50 -13.71 19.81
CA THR A 286 2.59 -14.21 18.97
C THR A 286 3.95 -13.81 19.52
N ARG A 287 4.94 -14.67 19.34
CA ARG A 287 6.30 -14.37 19.80
C ARG A 287 6.94 -13.30 18.92
N ILE A 288 7.24 -12.15 19.51
CA ILE A 288 7.96 -11.06 18.84
C ILE A 288 9.46 -11.38 18.81
N ARG A 289 10.02 -11.60 17.60
CA ARG A 289 11.45 -11.93 17.41
C ARG A 289 12.38 -10.73 17.58
N ASN A 290 11.91 -9.54 17.20
CA ASN A 290 12.64 -8.29 17.31
C ASN A 290 11.73 -7.25 17.94
N ILE A 291 11.79 -7.16 19.28
CA ILE A 291 10.90 -6.31 20.07
C ILE A 291 11.08 -4.84 19.70
N ARG A 292 12.32 -4.37 19.59
CA ARG A 292 12.64 -2.98 19.29
C ARG A 292 12.03 -2.51 17.96
N GLN A 293 12.16 -3.32 16.91
CA GLN A 293 11.62 -2.95 15.60
C GLN A 293 10.09 -3.07 15.53
N TYR A 294 9.52 -4.02 16.28
CA TYR A 294 8.06 -4.08 16.47
C TYR A 294 7.56 -2.79 17.10
N LEU A 295 8.09 -2.41 18.28
CA LEU A 295 7.70 -1.20 19.01
C LEU A 295 7.84 0.06 18.14
N LEU A 296 8.98 0.25 17.49
CA LEU A 296 9.19 1.42 16.64
C LEU A 296 8.20 1.48 15.47
N THR A 297 7.89 0.33 14.86
CA THR A 297 6.91 0.27 13.77
C THR A 297 5.50 0.57 14.27
N THR A 298 5.11 0.04 15.42
CA THR A 298 3.81 0.30 16.04
C THR A 298 3.67 1.77 16.44
N LEU A 299 4.67 2.34 17.11
CA LEU A 299 4.72 3.77 17.48
C LEU A 299 4.58 4.67 16.24
N TYR A 300 5.33 4.39 15.17
CA TYR A 300 5.29 5.20 13.96
C TYR A 300 3.92 5.15 13.26
N ASN A 301 3.22 4.02 13.33
CA ASN A 301 1.92 3.82 12.69
C ASN A 301 0.74 4.17 13.58
N ALA A 302 0.92 4.28 14.91
CA ALA A 302 -0.14 4.48 15.88
C ALA A 302 -1.12 5.60 15.48
N PRO A 303 -0.70 6.81 15.06
CA PRO A 303 -1.64 7.88 14.69
C PRO A 303 -2.52 7.56 13.48
N ALA A 304 -2.11 6.64 12.63
CA ALA A 304 -2.87 6.25 11.44
C ALA A 304 -3.79 5.03 11.70
N THR A 305 -3.55 4.27 12.76
CA THR A 305 -4.21 2.97 12.99
C THR A 305 -5.05 2.90 14.27
N ILE A 306 -4.82 3.79 15.23
CA ILE A 306 -5.45 3.75 16.55
C ILE A 306 -6.98 3.79 16.49
N ASP A 307 -7.57 4.69 15.69
CA ASP A 307 -9.02 4.83 15.57
C ASP A 307 -9.68 3.55 15.02
N ASN A 308 -9.08 2.99 13.97
CA ASN A 308 -9.57 1.76 13.34
C ASN A 308 -9.44 0.57 14.30
N TYR A 309 -8.35 0.52 15.07
CA TYR A 309 -8.13 -0.53 16.06
C TYR A 309 -9.20 -0.54 17.14
N TYR A 310 -9.43 0.61 17.80
CA TYR A 310 -10.43 0.67 18.88
C TYR A 310 -11.86 0.50 18.34
N THR A 311 -12.17 1.00 17.14
CA THR A 311 -13.47 0.76 16.50
C THR A 311 -13.71 -0.73 16.27
N ALA A 312 -12.72 -1.44 15.72
CA ALA A 312 -12.80 -2.88 15.50
C ALA A 312 -12.94 -3.66 16.83
N LEU A 313 -12.22 -3.23 17.87
CA LEU A 313 -12.27 -3.85 19.19
C LEU A 313 -13.64 -3.70 19.86
N VAL A 314 -14.20 -2.50 19.86
CA VAL A 314 -15.54 -2.24 20.41
C VAL A 314 -16.59 -3.06 19.65
N ASN A 315 -16.51 -3.12 18.32
CA ASN A 315 -17.42 -3.94 17.52
C ASN A 315 -17.30 -5.43 17.88
N HIS A 316 -16.08 -5.96 18.02
CA HIS A 316 -15.87 -7.33 18.43
C HIS A 316 -16.49 -7.61 19.81
N ASP A 317 -16.30 -6.73 20.78
CA ASP A 317 -16.83 -6.89 22.14
C ASP A 317 -18.37 -6.78 22.22
N LEU A 318 -18.99 -5.94 21.38
CA LEU A 318 -20.45 -5.83 21.30
C LEU A 318 -21.09 -7.08 20.69
N HIS A 319 -20.50 -7.63 19.63
CA HIS A 319 -21.06 -8.80 18.93
C HIS A 319 -20.72 -10.12 19.63
N SER A 320 -19.57 -10.21 20.32
CA SER A 320 -19.21 -11.39 21.12
C SER A 320 -20.06 -11.57 22.38
N ARG A 321 -20.68 -10.50 22.90
CA ARG A 321 -21.62 -10.56 24.02
C ARG A 321 -23.07 -10.88 23.62
N SER A 322 -23.37 -10.87 22.32
CA SER A 322 -24.71 -11.09 21.78
C SER A 322 -24.93 -12.53 21.26
N ALA A 323 -23.94 -13.41 21.42
CA ALA A 323 -23.95 -14.83 21.04
C ALA A 323 -23.81 -15.72 22.29
#